data_AF-A0A0B4VHA9-F1
#
_entry.id   AF-A0A0B4VHA9-F1
#
_cell.length_a   1.000
_cell.length_b   1.000
_cell.length_c   1.000
_cell.angle_alpha   90.00
_cell.angle_beta   90.00
_cell.angle_gamma   90.00
#
_symmetry.space_group_name_H-M   'P 1'
#
loop_
_entity.id
_entity.type
_entity.pdbx_description
1 polymer ?
#
loop_
_entity_poly.entity_id
_entity_poly.type
_entity_poly.pdbx_seq_one_letter_code
_entity_poly.pdbx_strand_id
1 'polypeptide(L)'
;TLMSAPADDLIAGSEQCVSDLDRSIYRIFAFSPVVEPKESEDPFITENYVDILRNPNMTNIPLILGLTSNEAIYFIQNLSVELYANDAKLFVPPQLAVPEDRLLQVGEEVKRFYFENRTVSSENLQFLLDFVSDCMFVIPVCVASELHSRYQH
;
A
#
# COMPACT_ATOMS: atom_id res chain seq x y z
N THR A 1 11.59 -18.18 23.61
CA THR A 1 10.44 -17.92 22.71
C THR A 1 10.33 -16.41 22.52
N LEU A 2 9.51 -15.89 21.61
CA LEU A 2 9.34 -14.43 21.48
C LEU A 2 8.90 -13.79 22.81
N MET A 3 8.06 -14.48 23.58
CA MET A 3 7.57 -14.05 24.90
C MET A 3 8.66 -13.87 25.98
N SER A 4 9.86 -14.39 25.76
CA SER A 4 10.99 -14.27 26.70
C SER A 4 12.11 -13.38 26.20
N ALA A 5 11.96 -12.79 25.00
CA ALA A 5 12.97 -11.93 24.40
C ALA A 5 12.88 -10.50 24.97
N PRO A 6 14.02 -9.78 25.11
CA PRO A 6 13.99 -8.35 25.41
C PRO A 6 13.22 -7.57 24.34
N ALA A 7 12.47 -6.55 24.75
CA ALA A 7 11.69 -5.74 23.82
C ALA A 7 12.57 -5.05 22.76
N ASP A 8 13.75 -4.56 23.17
CA ASP A 8 14.69 -3.91 22.26
C ASP A 8 15.19 -4.87 21.16
N ASP A 9 15.42 -6.14 21.50
CA ASP A 9 15.82 -7.17 20.54
C ASP A 9 14.70 -7.47 19.54
N LEU A 10 13.44 -7.48 20.00
CA LEU A 10 12.27 -7.66 19.13
C LEU A 10 12.09 -6.49 18.16
N ILE A 11 12.28 -5.25 18.65
CA ILE A 11 12.20 -4.05 17.81
C ILE A 11 13.33 -4.07 16.77
N ALA A 12 14.57 -4.31 17.19
CA ALA A 12 15.71 -4.40 16.27
C ALA A 12 15.56 -5.54 15.26
N GLY A 13 14.99 -6.67 15.67
CA GLY A 13 14.69 -7.79 14.78
C GLY A 13 13.55 -7.52 13.79
N SER A 14 12.59 -6.66 14.13
CA SER A 14 11.41 -6.38 13.29
C SER A 14 11.78 -5.80 11.92
N GLU A 15 12.84 -4.99 11.83
CA GLU A 15 13.32 -4.43 10.56
C GLU A 15 13.81 -5.50 9.59
N GLN A 16 14.30 -6.63 10.11
CA GLN A 16 14.79 -7.77 9.34
C GLN A 16 13.66 -8.66 8.82
N CYS A 17 12.43 -8.46 9.31
CA CYS A 17 11.25 -9.18 8.84
C CYS A 17 10.67 -8.58 7.53
N VAL A 18 11.18 -7.44 7.07
CA VAL A 18 10.77 -6.82 5.79
C VAL A 18 11.72 -7.28 4.69
N SER A 19 11.22 -8.13 3.80
CA SER A 19 12.00 -8.67 2.66
C SER A 19 12.31 -7.61 1.61
N ASP A 20 13.25 -7.90 0.71
CA ASP A 20 13.55 -7.00 -0.42
C ASP A 20 12.33 -6.81 -1.34
N LEU A 21 11.53 -7.87 -1.53
CA LEU A 21 10.27 -7.78 -2.26
C LEU A 21 9.30 -6.84 -1.55
N ASP A 22 9.13 -6.98 -0.23
CA ASP A 22 8.29 -6.08 0.57
C ASP A 22 8.70 -4.62 0.41
N ARG A 23 10.01 -4.34 0.46
CA ARG A 23 10.57 -2.99 0.25
C ARG A 23 10.28 -2.47 -1.15
N SER A 24 10.39 -3.32 -2.16
CA SER A 24 10.16 -2.93 -3.57
C SER A 24 8.71 -2.55 -3.86
N ILE A 25 7.75 -3.09 -3.12
CA ILE A 25 6.31 -2.80 -3.23
C ILE A 25 5.79 -1.89 -2.11
N TYR A 26 6.70 -1.23 -1.37
CA TYR A 26 6.40 -0.27 -0.29
C TYR A 26 5.65 -0.86 0.90
N ARG A 27 5.76 -2.16 1.13
CA ARG A 27 5.38 -2.78 2.41
C ARG A 27 6.50 -2.55 3.43
N ILE A 28 6.56 -1.34 3.98
CA ILE A 28 7.67 -0.89 4.84
C ILE A 28 7.54 -1.32 6.31
N PHE A 29 6.38 -1.83 6.72
CA PHE A 29 6.15 -2.32 8.08
C PHE A 29 5.99 -3.84 8.06
N ALA A 30 6.84 -4.55 8.82
CA ALA A 30 6.72 -5.99 9.01
C ALA A 30 5.43 -6.36 9.75
N PHE A 31 5.02 -5.51 10.68
CA PHE A 31 3.85 -5.68 11.52
C PHE A 31 2.88 -4.53 11.26
N SER A 32 1.67 -4.85 10.84
CA SER A 32 0.60 -3.90 10.51
C SER A 32 -0.74 -4.46 11.00
N PRO A 33 -1.82 -3.66 11.04
CA PRO A 33 -3.14 -4.18 11.36
C PRO A 33 -3.53 -5.36 10.47
N VAL A 34 -4.17 -6.37 11.05
CA VAL A 34 -4.59 -7.60 10.34
C VAL A 34 -6.06 -7.88 10.61
N VAL A 35 -6.71 -8.62 9.71
CA VAL A 35 -8.03 -9.19 9.98
C VAL A 35 -7.89 -10.31 11.00
N GLU A 36 -8.54 -10.15 12.15
CA GLU A 36 -8.45 -11.07 13.27
C GLU A 36 -9.54 -12.16 13.21
N PRO A 37 -9.25 -13.36 13.73
CA PRO A 37 -10.29 -14.37 13.97
C PRO A 37 -11.38 -13.80 14.88
N LYS A 38 -12.66 -14.07 14.54
CA LYS A 38 -13.80 -13.66 15.36
C LYS A 38 -13.78 -14.26 16.78
N GLU A 39 -13.07 -15.37 16.94
CA GLU A 39 -13.00 -16.11 18.20
C GLU A 39 -11.80 -15.73 19.08
N SER A 40 -11.03 -14.70 18.68
CA SER A 40 -10.03 -14.08 19.55
C SER A 40 -10.67 -13.54 20.83
N GLU A 41 -9.88 -13.38 21.89
CA GLU A 41 -10.39 -12.93 23.20
C GLU A 41 -11.04 -11.53 23.14
N ASP A 42 -10.44 -10.60 22.38
CA ASP A 42 -10.92 -9.24 22.18
C ASP A 42 -10.50 -8.71 20.79
N PRO A 43 -11.16 -9.15 19.70
CA PRO A 43 -10.76 -8.78 18.35
C PRO A 43 -11.13 -7.32 18.05
N PHE A 44 -10.19 -6.55 17.51
CA PHE A 44 -10.43 -5.17 17.12
C PHE A 44 -11.04 -5.07 15.71
N ILE A 45 -10.45 -5.75 14.72
CA ILE A 45 -10.95 -5.76 13.34
C ILE A 45 -11.08 -7.18 12.80
N THR A 46 -12.30 -7.62 12.51
CA THR A 46 -12.60 -9.01 12.13
C THR A 46 -12.94 -9.19 10.64
N GLU A 47 -12.98 -8.10 9.89
CA GLU A 47 -13.36 -8.07 8.47
C GLU A 47 -12.49 -7.06 7.71
N ASN A 48 -12.43 -7.19 6.38
CA ASN A 48 -11.70 -6.22 5.57
C ASN A 48 -12.38 -4.84 5.65
N TYR A 49 -11.61 -3.76 5.71
CA TYR A 49 -12.14 -2.40 5.85
C TYR A 49 -13.15 -2.03 4.74
N VAL A 50 -12.95 -2.55 3.52
CA VAL A 50 -13.86 -2.31 2.38
C VAL A 50 -15.24 -2.89 2.66
N ASP A 51 -15.31 -4.06 3.29
CA ASP A 51 -16.57 -4.72 3.63
C ASP A 51 -17.23 -4.04 4.83
N ILE A 52 -16.45 -3.64 5.84
CA ILE A 52 -16.95 -2.87 6.99
C ILE A 52 -17.60 -1.56 6.54
N LEU A 53 -16.93 -0.80 5.66
CA LEU A 53 -17.43 0.50 5.19
C LEU A 53 -18.67 0.39 4.28
N ARG A 54 -18.99 -0.79 3.77
CA ARG A 54 -20.24 -1.05 3.03
C ARG A 54 -21.44 -1.28 3.95
N ASN A 55 -21.21 -1.59 5.23
CA ASN A 55 -22.31 -1.69 6.19
C ASN A 55 -22.87 -0.29 6.44
N PRO A 56 -24.18 -0.07 6.21
CA PRO A 56 -24.73 1.27 6.27
C PRO A 56 -24.80 1.81 7.69
N ASN A 57 -24.58 3.12 7.84
CA ASN A 57 -24.79 3.90 9.05
C ASN A 57 -24.04 3.36 10.29
N MET A 58 -22.79 2.92 10.09
CA MET A 58 -21.90 2.48 11.16
C MET A 58 -21.39 3.66 12.01
N THR A 59 -21.39 4.88 11.46
CA THR A 59 -21.00 6.10 12.16
C THR A 59 -21.71 7.32 11.59
N ASN A 60 -22.00 8.30 12.46
CA ASN A 60 -22.55 9.61 12.08
C ASN A 60 -21.55 10.75 12.35
N ILE A 61 -20.28 10.42 12.55
CA ILE A 61 -19.23 11.39 12.83
C ILE A 61 -18.81 12.05 11.51
N PRO A 62 -18.87 13.39 11.38
CA PRO A 62 -18.38 14.07 10.19
C PRO A 62 -16.89 13.81 9.96
N LEU A 63 -16.54 13.41 8.73
CA LEU A 63 -15.18 13.07 8.32
C LEU A 63 -14.71 13.99 7.18
N ILE A 64 -13.46 14.45 7.27
CA ILE A 64 -12.76 15.13 6.17
C ILE A 64 -11.51 14.31 5.85
N LEU A 65 -11.39 13.88 4.60
CA LEU A 65 -10.22 13.22 4.05
C LEU A 65 -9.55 14.15 3.02
N GLY A 66 -8.23 14.22 3.04
CA GLY A 66 -7.45 15.10 2.16
C GLY A 66 -6.14 14.45 1.75
N LEU A 67 -5.60 14.91 0.64
CA LEU A 67 -4.35 14.45 0.03
C LEU A 67 -3.48 15.65 -0.33
N THR A 68 -2.16 15.44 -0.37
CA THR A 68 -1.22 16.39 -0.97
C THR A 68 -1.07 16.13 -2.48
N SER A 69 -0.37 17.01 -3.20
CA SER A 69 -0.10 16.81 -4.63
C SER A 69 0.95 15.73 -4.92
N ASN A 70 1.69 15.27 -3.91
CA ASN A 70 2.67 14.18 -4.03
C ASN A 70 2.99 13.61 -2.63
N GLU A 71 2.32 12.51 -2.28
CA GLU A 71 2.47 11.87 -0.98
C GLU A 71 3.77 11.05 -0.88
N ALA A 72 4.20 10.47 -2.00
CA ALA A 72 5.36 9.59 -2.04
C ALA A 72 6.71 10.32 -1.92
N ILE A 73 6.73 11.65 -2.05
CA ILE A 73 7.98 12.43 -1.98
C ILE A 73 8.74 12.20 -0.67
N TYR A 74 8.03 11.89 0.42
CA TYR A 74 8.64 11.54 1.70
C TYR A 74 9.50 10.26 1.62
N PHE A 75 9.14 9.31 0.76
CA PHE A 75 9.80 8.00 0.62
C PHE A 75 10.90 7.98 -0.44
N ILE A 76 11.26 9.12 -1.01
CA ILE A 76 12.21 9.22 -2.12
C ILE A 76 13.56 8.53 -1.83
N GLN A 77 14.01 8.54 -0.57
CA GLN A 77 15.28 7.90 -0.16
C GLN A 77 15.21 6.37 -0.15
N ASN A 78 14.01 5.79 -0.04
CA ASN A 78 13.79 4.35 -0.03
C ASN A 78 13.39 3.82 -1.42
N LEU A 79 13.25 4.70 -2.40
CA LEU A 79 12.78 4.36 -3.74
C LEU A 79 13.94 3.92 -4.64
N SER A 80 13.93 2.66 -5.08
CA SER A 80 14.92 2.13 -6.02
C SER A 80 14.48 2.33 -7.47
N VAL A 81 14.91 3.44 -8.08
CA VAL A 81 14.62 3.74 -9.50
C VAL A 81 15.16 2.65 -10.43
N GLU A 82 16.36 2.12 -10.14
CA GLU A 82 16.99 1.06 -10.93
C GLU A 82 16.15 -0.22 -10.93
N LEU A 83 15.56 -0.58 -9.79
CA LEU A 83 14.72 -1.76 -9.70
C LEU A 83 13.46 -1.62 -10.57
N TYR A 84 12.79 -0.47 -10.51
CA TYR A 84 11.63 -0.16 -11.36
C TYR A 84 11.99 -0.03 -12.85
N ALA A 85 13.22 0.39 -13.17
CA ALA A 85 13.68 0.42 -14.55
C ALA A 85 13.86 -0.99 -15.14
N ASN A 86 14.20 -1.97 -14.30
CA ASN A 86 14.54 -3.33 -14.71
C ASN A 86 13.41 -4.35 -14.59
N ASP A 87 12.41 -4.12 -13.72
CA ASP A 87 11.26 -5.03 -13.56
C ASP A 87 9.92 -4.30 -13.62
N ALA A 88 9.23 -4.44 -14.74
CA ALA A 88 7.92 -3.83 -14.94
C ALA A 88 6.84 -4.44 -14.04
N LYS A 89 7.04 -5.65 -13.47
CA LYS A 89 6.06 -6.25 -12.55
C LYS A 89 5.87 -5.43 -11.29
N LEU A 90 6.86 -4.61 -10.91
CA LEU A 90 6.75 -3.71 -9.76
C LEU A 90 5.78 -2.55 -9.97
N PHE A 91 5.38 -2.29 -11.22
CA PHE A 91 4.29 -1.37 -11.52
C PHE A 91 2.90 -1.98 -11.30
N VAL A 92 2.78 -3.24 -10.88
CA VAL A 92 1.50 -3.80 -10.44
C VAL A 92 1.23 -3.32 -9.01
N PRO A 93 0.16 -2.54 -8.76
CA PRO A 93 -0.20 -2.15 -7.40
C PRO A 93 -0.39 -3.39 -6.52
N PRO A 94 0.22 -3.44 -5.32
CA PRO A 94 0.21 -4.64 -4.48
C PRO A 94 -1.19 -5.02 -3.98
N GLN A 95 -2.16 -4.10 -4.04
CA GLN A 95 -3.55 -4.34 -3.67
C GLN A 95 -4.34 -5.09 -4.77
N LEU A 96 -3.82 -5.19 -5.99
CA LEU A 96 -4.48 -5.91 -7.07
C LEU A 96 -4.11 -7.40 -7.03
N ALA A 97 -5.13 -8.25 -6.96
CA ALA A 97 -4.98 -9.69 -7.13
C ALA A 97 -4.75 -10.04 -8.61
N VAL A 98 -3.49 -9.93 -9.06
CA VAL A 98 -3.08 -10.27 -10.43
C VAL A 98 -2.43 -11.65 -10.45
N PRO A 99 -2.89 -12.59 -11.29
CA PRO A 99 -2.22 -13.88 -11.50
C PRO A 99 -0.77 -13.73 -11.96
N GLU A 100 0.11 -14.64 -11.52
CA GLU A 100 1.55 -14.56 -11.77
C GLU A 100 1.92 -14.47 -13.26
N ASP A 101 1.19 -15.22 -14.11
CA ASP A 101 1.35 -15.25 -15.56
C ASP A 101 0.96 -13.93 -16.25
N ARG A 102 0.22 -13.06 -15.55
CA ARG A 102 -0.24 -11.75 -16.05
C ARG A 102 0.52 -10.56 -15.45
N LEU A 103 1.34 -10.76 -14.41
CA LEU A 103 2.03 -9.66 -13.71
C LEU A 103 2.84 -8.78 -14.67
N LEU A 104 3.58 -9.38 -15.60
CA LEU A 104 4.40 -8.62 -16.54
C LEU A 104 3.53 -7.77 -17.48
N GLN A 105 2.44 -8.33 -17.99
CA GLN A 105 1.54 -7.61 -18.89
C GLN A 105 0.89 -6.41 -18.18
N VAL A 106 0.31 -6.65 -17.00
CA VAL A 106 -0.35 -5.59 -16.21
C VAL A 106 0.66 -4.54 -15.79
N GLY A 107 1.84 -4.95 -15.33
CA GLY A 107 2.92 -4.03 -14.98
C GLY A 107 3.35 -3.13 -16.13
N GLU A 108 3.49 -3.68 -17.34
CA GLU A 108 3.78 -2.89 -18.55
C GLU A 108 2.63 -1.95 -18.94
N GLU A 109 1.37 -2.33 -18.74
CA GLU A 109 0.22 -1.45 -18.96
C GLU A 109 0.21 -0.27 -17.98
N VAL A 110 0.43 -0.52 -16.69
CA VAL A 110 0.49 0.52 -15.66
C VAL A 110 1.70 1.41 -15.86
N LYS A 111 2.89 0.84 -16.11
CA LYS A 111 4.10 1.60 -16.44
C LYS A 111 3.86 2.55 -17.61
N ARG A 112 3.19 2.10 -18.67
CA ARG A 112 2.86 2.93 -19.85
C ARG A 112 1.89 4.06 -19.51
N PHE A 113 1.00 3.87 -18.55
CA PHE A 113 0.11 4.95 -18.09
C PHE A 113 0.90 6.12 -17.47
N TYR A 114 1.91 5.83 -16.62
CA TYR A 114 2.71 6.87 -15.96
C TYR A 114 3.87 7.39 -16.83
N PHE A 115 4.56 6.51 -17.54
CA PHE A 115 5.79 6.85 -18.27
C PHE A 115 5.59 7.02 -19.77
N GLU A 116 4.44 6.65 -20.32
CA GLU A 116 4.19 6.58 -21.77
C GLU A 116 5.26 5.72 -22.46
N ASN A 117 6.11 6.33 -23.30
CA ASN A 117 7.22 5.68 -23.99
C ASN A 117 8.59 6.05 -23.37
N ARG A 118 8.62 6.68 -22.19
CA ARG A 118 9.86 7.10 -21.52
C ARG A 118 10.48 5.94 -20.74
N THR A 119 11.80 5.89 -20.73
CA THR A 119 12.56 4.99 -19.84
C THR A 119 12.48 5.50 -18.41
N VAL A 120 12.31 4.60 -17.44
CA VAL A 120 12.36 4.95 -16.00
C VAL A 120 13.79 5.36 -15.64
N SER A 121 13.98 6.56 -15.11
CA SER A 121 15.29 7.07 -14.68
C SER A 121 15.15 8.12 -13.58
N SER A 122 16.28 8.50 -12.97
CA SER A 122 16.28 9.55 -11.94
C SER A 122 15.89 10.92 -12.49
N GLU A 123 16.00 11.14 -13.80
CA GLU A 123 15.63 12.39 -14.47
C GLU A 123 14.11 12.60 -14.54
N ASN A 124 13.34 11.52 -14.48
CA ASN A 124 11.88 11.54 -14.56
C ASN A 124 11.20 10.86 -13.37
N LEU A 125 11.87 10.93 -12.22
CA LEU A 125 11.45 10.34 -10.94
C LEU A 125 10.03 10.75 -10.51
N GLN A 126 9.56 11.93 -10.92
CA GLN A 126 8.21 12.38 -10.60
C GLN A 126 7.13 11.39 -11.04
N PHE A 127 7.25 10.75 -12.22
CA PHE A 127 6.25 9.78 -12.67
C PHE A 127 6.23 8.51 -11.81
N LEU A 128 7.38 8.13 -11.26
CA LEU A 128 7.44 7.04 -10.29
C LEU A 128 6.80 7.47 -8.97
N LEU A 129 7.08 8.70 -8.49
CA LEU A 129 6.45 9.24 -7.28
C LEU A 129 4.92 9.37 -7.42
N ASP A 130 4.41 9.71 -8.60
CA ASP A 130 2.98 9.73 -8.90
C ASP A 130 2.39 8.32 -8.74
N PHE A 131 2.99 7.31 -9.37
CA PHE A 131 2.58 5.91 -9.23
C PHE A 131 2.56 5.43 -7.77
N VAL A 132 3.62 5.74 -7.02
CA VAL A 132 3.72 5.33 -5.61
C VAL A 132 2.70 6.07 -4.75
N SER A 133 2.47 7.36 -5.01
CA SER A 133 1.45 8.16 -4.32
C SER A 133 0.07 7.56 -4.54
N ASP A 134 -0.22 7.17 -5.78
CA ASP A 134 -1.50 6.58 -6.15
C ASP A 134 -1.75 5.25 -5.44
N CYS A 135 -0.74 4.37 -5.42
CA CYS A 135 -0.85 3.06 -4.79
C CYS A 135 -0.95 3.12 -3.26
N MET A 136 -0.18 4.00 -2.62
CA MET A 136 -0.04 4.02 -1.16
C MET A 136 -1.08 4.90 -0.47
N PHE A 137 -1.55 5.96 -1.14
CA PHE A 137 -2.37 7.00 -0.50
C PHE A 137 -3.63 7.32 -1.28
N VAL A 138 -3.52 7.71 -2.56
CA VAL A 138 -4.66 8.28 -3.30
C VAL A 138 -5.76 7.25 -3.49
N ILE A 139 -5.45 6.05 -4.00
CA ILE A 139 -6.47 5.02 -4.25
C ILE A 139 -7.19 4.61 -2.95
N PRO A 140 -6.49 4.25 -1.84
CA PRO A 140 -7.16 3.94 -0.58
C PRO A 140 -8.04 5.08 -0.05
N VAL A 141 -7.59 6.34 -0.12
CA VAL A 141 -8.37 7.49 0.33
C VAL A 141 -9.61 7.70 -0.55
N CYS A 142 -9.48 7.57 -1.87
CA CYS A 142 -10.61 7.65 -2.79
C CYS A 142 -11.63 6.54 -2.52
N VAL A 143 -11.19 5.29 -2.34
CA VAL A 143 -12.07 4.16 -2.01
C VAL A 143 -12.77 4.40 -0.68
N ALA A 144 -12.05 4.80 0.37
CA ALA A 144 -12.64 5.08 1.67
C ALA A 144 -13.66 6.23 1.60
N SER A 145 -13.33 7.31 0.88
CA SER A 145 -14.22 8.47 0.68
C SER A 145 -15.50 8.08 -0.06
N GLU A 146 -15.37 7.27 -1.11
CA GLU A 146 -16.50 6.79 -1.90
C GLU A 146 -17.42 5.89 -1.07
N LEU A 147 -16.85 4.93 -0.33
CA LEU A 147 -17.63 4.05 0.53
C LEU A 147 -18.31 4.83 1.67
N HIS A 148 -17.60 5.77 2.30
CA HIS A 148 -18.17 6.62 3.34
C HIS A 148 -19.35 7.45 2.78
N SER A 149 -19.16 8.11 1.64
CA SER A 149 -20.20 8.92 1.00
C SER A 149 -21.42 8.12 0.55
N ARG A 150 -21.30 6.82 0.29
CA ARG A 150 -22.41 5.97 -0.19
C ARG A 150 -23.19 5.31 0.95
N TYR A 151 -22.51 5.00 2.05
CA TYR A 151 -23.07 4.11 3.08
C TYR A 151 -23.17 4.76 4.48
N GLN A 152 -22.50 5.88 4.75
CA GLN A 152 -22.40 6.46 6.10
C GLN A 152 -23.13 7.80 6.17
N HIS A 153 -24.47 7.77 6.30
CA HIS A 153 -25.35 8.95 6.33
C HIS A 153 -26.06 9.14 7.67
#